data_AF-X7FAV1-F1
#
_entry.id   AF-X7FAV1-F1
#
_cell.length_a   1.000
_cell.length_b   1.000
_cell.length_c   1.000
_cell.angle_alpha   90.00
_cell.angle_beta   90.00
_cell.angle_gamma   90.00
#
_symmetry.space_group_name_H-M   'P 1'
#
loop_
_entity.id
_entity.type
_entity.pdbx_description
1 polymer ?
#
loop_
_entity_poly.entity_id
_entity_poly.type
_entity_poly.pdbx_seq_one_letter_code
_entity_poly.pdbx_strand_id
1 'polypeptide(L)'
;MDDSLKNFEKRHRDIRRKHRRLARGYVTRLQPNGTIVHEPSRDVSGVVAWPLMLLVATFFGFKALLLAQLGAETYASHLATLSQGNFAEQAGAVIMGADPLTRAIIAIAGAIV
;
A
#
# COMPACT_ATOMS: atom_id res chain seq x y z
N MET A 1 45.71 -13.85 -2.57
CA MET A 1 45.30 -13.83 -1.14
C MET A 1 43.99 -13.06 -0.95
N ASP A 2 43.78 -11.96 -1.67
CA ASP A 2 42.59 -11.09 -1.48
C ASP A 2 41.25 -11.73 -1.87
N ASP A 3 41.23 -12.63 -2.87
CA ASP A 3 39.98 -13.22 -3.34
C ASP A 3 39.38 -14.24 -2.35
N SER A 4 40.22 -14.94 -1.58
CA SER A 4 39.74 -15.84 -0.53
C SER A 4 39.11 -15.07 0.63
N LEU A 5 39.68 -13.92 0.99
CA LEU A 5 39.14 -13.01 1.99
C LEU A 5 37.80 -12.42 1.54
N LYS A 6 37.70 -11.94 0.29
CA LYS A 6 36.45 -11.45 -0.29
C LYS A 6 35.36 -12.53 -0.30
N ASN A 7 35.72 -13.76 -0.68
CA ASN A 7 34.79 -14.90 -0.69
C ASN A 7 34.33 -15.31 0.72
N PHE A 8 35.22 -15.23 1.71
CA PHE A 8 34.87 -15.45 3.10
C PHE A 8 33.91 -14.39 3.62
N GLU A 9 34.20 -13.11 3.37
CA GLU A 9 33.37 -12.00 3.82
C GLU A 9 31.98 -12.04 3.18
N LYS A 10 31.89 -12.37 1.88
CA LYS A 10 30.62 -12.58 1.18
C LYS A 10 29.78 -13.67 1.85
N ARG A 11 30.38 -14.84 2.12
CA ARG A 11 29.70 -15.95 2.82
C ARG A 11 29.23 -15.54 4.21
N HIS A 12 30.07 -14.83 4.97
CA HIS A 12 29.70 -14.35 6.30
C HIS A 12 28.49 -13.40 6.24
N ARG A 13 28.45 -12.49 5.27
CA ARG A 13 27.28 -11.62 5.04
C ARG A 13 26.04 -12.42 4.66
N ASP A 14 26.16 -13.41 3.79
CA ASP A 14 25.06 -14.25 3.33
C ASP A 14 24.47 -15.09 4.48
N ILE A 15 25.32 -15.66 5.34
CA ILE A 15 24.91 -16.41 6.52
C ILE A 15 24.17 -15.49 7.51
N ARG A 16 24.70 -14.31 7.81
CA ARG A 16 24.00 -13.33 8.68
C ARG A 16 22.67 -12.89 8.09
N ARG A 17 22.60 -12.70 6.77
CA ARG A 17 21.35 -12.37 6.06
C ARG A 17 20.34 -13.51 6.19
N LYS A 18 20.76 -14.77 6.02
CA LYS A 18 19.90 -15.96 6.17
C LYS A 18 19.33 -16.06 7.59
N HIS A 19 20.17 -15.96 8.62
CA HIS A 19 19.73 -16.01 10.02
C HIS A 19 18.73 -14.89 10.36
N ARG A 20 19.00 -13.65 9.91
CA ARG A 20 18.08 -12.52 10.14
C ARG A 20 16.71 -12.74 9.49
N ARG A 21 16.67 -13.38 8.32
CA ARG A 21 15.40 -13.69 7.63
C ARG A 21 14.66 -14.83 8.34
N LEU A 22 15.36 -15.88 8.75
CA LEU A 22 14.79 -16.98 9.54
C LEU A 22 14.20 -16.47 10.87
N ALA A 23 14.84 -15.50 11.53
CA ALA A 23 14.36 -14.89 12.77
C ALA A 23 13.03 -14.11 12.60
N ARG A 24 12.71 -13.65 11.38
CA ARG A 24 11.44 -12.96 11.09
C ARG A 24 10.30 -13.91 10.73
N GLY A 25 10.60 -15.19 10.53
CA GLY A 25 9.64 -16.18 10.06
C GLY A 25 10.30 -17.20 9.14
N TYR A 26 9.87 -18.45 9.27
CA TYR A 26 10.35 -19.54 8.44
C TYR A 26 9.21 -20.51 8.15
N VAL A 27 9.36 -21.24 7.04
CA VAL A 27 8.52 -22.38 6.69
C VAL A 27 9.40 -23.63 6.70
N THR A 28 8.88 -24.69 7.29
CA THR A 28 9.56 -25.97 7.34
C THR A 28 9.15 -26.77 6.11
N ARG A 29 10.13 -27.17 5.29
CA ARG A 29 9.90 -28.06 4.14
C ARG A 29 10.67 -29.36 4.33
N LEU A 30 10.01 -30.47 4.00
CA LEU A 30 10.66 -31.76 3.88
C LEU A 30 11.25 -31.86 2.47
N GLN A 31 12.57 -32.01 2.37
CA GLN A 31 13.22 -32.24 1.09
C GLN A 31 13.08 -33.71 0.65
N PRO A 32 13.18 -34.00 -0.66
CA PRO A 32 13.11 -35.37 -1.18
C PRO A 32 14.16 -36.33 -0.59
N ASN A 33 15.25 -35.79 -0.06
CA ASN A 33 16.32 -36.54 0.64
C ASN A 33 15.96 -36.87 2.11
N GLY A 34 14.74 -36.59 2.57
CA GLY A 34 14.30 -36.83 3.94
C GLY A 34 14.78 -35.80 4.97
N THR A 35 15.44 -34.72 4.53
CA THR A 35 15.93 -33.68 5.45
C THR A 35 14.88 -32.60 5.65
N ILE A 36 14.70 -32.19 6.91
CA ILE A 36 13.85 -31.07 7.29
C ILE A 36 14.68 -29.79 7.17
N VAL A 37 14.25 -28.85 6.34
CA VAL A 37 14.94 -27.57 6.14
C VAL A 37 14.00 -26.41 6.43
N HIS A 38 14.51 -25.46 7.22
CA HIS A 38 13.84 -24.18 7.45
C HIS A 38 14.23 -23.19 6.36
N GLU A 39 13.24 -22.78 5.58
CA GLU A 39 13.40 -21.74 4.58
C GLU A 39 12.78 -20.44 5.10
N PRO A 40 13.47 -19.28 4.95
CA PRO A 40 12.89 -18.01 5.37
C PRO A 40 11.62 -17.73 4.58
N SER A 41 10.54 -17.37 5.27
CA SER A 41 9.31 -16.96 4.60
C SER A 41 9.59 -15.69 3.78
N ARG A 42 9.20 -15.70 2.50
CA ARG A 42 9.37 -14.54 1.60
C ARG A 42 8.21 -13.57 1.73
N ASP A 43 7.86 -13.20 2.94
CA ASP A 43 6.76 -12.28 3.15
C ASP A 43 7.24 -10.83 2.97
N VAL A 44 7.18 -10.38 1.71
CA VAL A 44 7.52 -9.00 1.30
C VAL A 44 6.33 -8.05 1.40
N SER A 45 5.13 -8.58 1.68
CA SER A 45 3.88 -7.82 1.59
C SER A 45 3.77 -6.74 2.69
N GLY A 46 4.17 -7.06 3.92
CA GLY A 46 4.00 -6.15 5.06
C GLY A 46 4.82 -4.86 5.03
N VAL A 47 5.98 -4.85 4.35
CA VAL A 47 6.88 -3.68 4.36
C VAL A 47 6.40 -2.58 3.42
N VAL A 48 5.71 -2.94 2.33
CA VAL A 48 5.23 -1.97 1.32
C VAL A 48 3.79 -1.52 1.61
N ALA A 49 3.00 -2.34 2.33
CA ALA A 49 1.62 -2.02 2.65
C ALA A 49 1.45 -0.75 3.49
N TRP A 50 2.32 -0.53 4.50
CA TRP A 50 2.22 0.62 5.40
C TRP A 50 2.38 2.00 4.71
N PRO A 51 3.45 2.27 3.95
CA PRO A 51 3.59 3.54 3.25
C PRO A 51 2.52 3.74 2.17
N LEU A 52 2.07 2.67 1.51
CA LEU A 52 1.00 2.74 0.53
C LEU A 52 -0.33 3.16 1.19
N MET A 53 -0.65 2.59 2.34
CA MET A 53 -1.85 2.94 3.11
C MET A 53 -1.85 4.41 3.54
N LEU A 54 -0.70 4.95 3.98
CA LEU A 54 -0.57 6.37 4.34
C LEU A 54 -0.78 7.30 3.14
N LEU A 55 -0.28 6.95 1.96
CA LEU A 55 -0.46 7.72 0.74
C LEU A 55 -1.95 7.78 0.37
N VAL A 56 -2.62 6.62 0.39
CA VAL A 56 -4.06 6.51 0.13
C VAL A 56 -4.86 7.35 1.13
N ALA A 57 -4.60 7.20 2.43
CA ALA A 57 -5.29 7.98 3.46
C ALA A 57 -5.12 9.49 3.29
N THR A 58 -3.90 9.95 2.97
CA THR A 58 -3.60 11.37 2.74
C THR A 58 -4.34 11.91 1.51
N PHE A 59 -4.41 11.13 0.42
CA PHE A 59 -5.14 11.50 -0.79
C PHE A 59 -6.64 11.68 -0.52
N PHE A 60 -7.25 10.74 0.20
CA PHE A 60 -8.67 10.82 0.56
C PHE A 60 -8.95 11.95 1.57
N GLY A 61 -8.07 12.16 2.55
CA GLY A 61 -8.17 13.28 3.48
C GLY A 61 -8.09 14.63 2.78
N PHE A 62 -7.15 14.80 1.86
CA PHE A 62 -7.04 16.01 1.03
C PHE A 62 -8.30 16.24 0.18
N LYS A 63 -8.83 15.18 -0.44
CA LYS A 63 -10.08 15.24 -1.21
C LYS A 63 -11.29 15.66 -0.35
N ALA A 64 -11.40 15.14 0.87
CA ALA A 64 -12.47 15.51 1.80
C ALA A 64 -12.37 16.97 2.26
N LEU A 65 -11.16 17.48 2.50
CA LEU A 65 -10.93 18.88 2.84
C LEU A 65 -11.28 19.82 1.67
N LEU A 66 -10.95 19.45 0.43
CA LEU A 66 -11.35 20.22 -0.74
C LEU A 66 -12.87 20.28 -0.89
N LEU A 67 -13.57 19.17 -0.66
CA LEU A 67 -15.03 19.12 -0.73
C LEU A 67 -15.68 19.96 0.39
N ALA A 68 -15.11 19.93 1.59
CA ALA A 68 -15.58 20.71 2.73
C ALA A 68 -15.34 22.23 2.55
N GLN A 69 -14.22 22.64 1.94
CA GLN A 69 -13.96 24.06 1.65
C GLN A 69 -14.76 24.59 0.46
N LEU A 70 -14.97 23.78 -0.58
CA LEU A 70 -15.58 24.24 -1.82
C LEU A 70 -17.11 24.22 -1.76
N GLY A 71 -17.72 23.47 -0.84
CA GLY A 71 -19.18 23.39 -0.68
C GLY A 71 -19.83 22.46 -1.70
N ALA A 72 -20.94 21.83 -1.31
CA ALA A 72 -21.60 20.77 -2.08
C ALA A 72 -22.14 21.24 -3.45
N GLU A 73 -22.54 22.50 -3.59
CA GLU A 73 -23.13 23.03 -4.83
C GLU A 73 -22.07 23.28 -5.92
N THR A 74 -20.94 23.87 -5.56
CA THR A 74 -19.80 24.10 -6.44
C THR A 74 -19.10 22.79 -6.80
N TYR A 75 -19.10 21.79 -5.89
CA TYR A 75 -18.58 20.46 -6.20
C TYR A 75 -19.36 19.75 -7.31
N ALA A 76 -20.69 19.91 -7.34
CA ALA A 76 -21.53 19.32 -8.38
C ALA A 76 -21.28 19.94 -9.78
N SER A 77 -21.05 21.26 -9.85
CA SER A 77 -20.75 21.94 -11.11
C SER A 77 -19.36 21.60 -11.64
N HIS A 78 -18.34 21.49 -10.76
CA HIS A 78 -17.00 21.05 -11.16
C HIS A 78 -16.96 19.59 -11.59
N LEU A 79 -17.74 18.70 -10.96
CA LEU A 79 -17.85 17.30 -11.38
C LEU A 79 -18.50 17.15 -12.76
N ALA A 80 -19.51 17.98 -13.08
CA ALA A 80 -20.11 18.03 -14.40
C ALA A 80 -19.09 18.45 -15.48
N THR A 81 -18.27 19.46 -15.20
CA THR A 81 -17.18 19.91 -16.08
C THR A 81 -16.09 18.83 -16.24
N LEU A 82 -15.75 18.11 -15.16
CA LEU A 82 -14.73 17.06 -15.17
C LEU A 82 -15.17 15.81 -15.98
N SER A 83 -16.47 15.52 -15.99
CA SER A 83 -17.05 14.42 -16.79
C SER A 83 -17.00 14.67 -18.31
N GLN A 84 -16.92 15.93 -18.72
CA GLN A 84 -16.85 16.36 -20.13
C GLN A 84 -15.40 16.59 -20.59
N GLY A 85 -14.42 16.41 -19.70
CA GLY A 85 -13.00 16.65 -19.95
C GLY A 85 -12.25 15.49 -20.62
N ASN A 86 -10.92 15.59 -20.63
CA ASN A 86 -9.98 14.63 -21.20
C ASN A 86 -9.95 13.28 -20.42
N PHE A 87 -9.32 12.23 -20.96
CA PHE A 87 -9.36 10.87 -20.40
C PHE A 87 -8.87 10.78 -18.93
N ALA A 88 -7.88 11.60 -18.55
CA ALA A 88 -7.41 11.71 -17.16
C ALA A 88 -8.42 12.43 -16.24
N GLU A 89 -9.18 13.38 -16.79
CA GLU A 89 -10.23 14.12 -16.07
C GLU A 89 -11.47 13.25 -15.90
N GLN A 90 -11.84 12.46 -16.90
CA GLN A 90 -12.89 11.44 -16.81
C GLN A 90 -12.55 10.35 -15.79
N ALA A 91 -11.29 9.90 -15.74
CA ALA A 91 -10.83 8.98 -14.70
C ALA A 91 -10.92 9.60 -13.29
N GLY A 92 -10.58 10.89 -13.17
CA GLY A 92 -10.80 11.67 -11.95
C GLY A 92 -12.28 11.81 -11.59
N ALA A 93 -13.15 12.01 -12.58
CA ALA A 93 -14.59 12.13 -12.42
C ALA A 93 -15.24 10.80 -12.02
N VAL A 94 -14.71 9.64 -12.44
CA VAL A 94 -15.16 8.32 -11.97
C VAL A 94 -14.68 8.05 -10.54
N ILE A 95 -13.45 8.44 -10.20
CA ILE A 95 -12.94 8.34 -8.82
C ILE A 95 -13.68 9.33 -7.88
N MET A 96 -14.20 10.44 -8.39
CA MET A 96 -14.97 11.44 -7.65
C MET A 96 -16.49 11.22 -7.70
N GLY A 97 -17.00 10.52 -8.71
CA GLY A 97 -18.41 10.43 -9.05
C GLY A 97 -19.08 9.19 -8.46
N ALA A 98 -20.20 9.43 -7.79
CA ALA A 98 -21.17 8.43 -7.34
C ALA A 98 -20.65 7.31 -6.43
N ASP A 99 -19.81 7.63 -5.44
CA ASP A 99 -19.40 6.63 -4.44
C ASP A 99 -20.41 6.51 -3.27
N PRO A 100 -20.90 5.28 -2.95
CA PRO A 100 -21.68 4.98 -1.73
C PRO A 100 -21.00 5.43 -0.43
N LEU A 101 -19.67 5.58 -0.45
CA LEU A 101 -18.86 6.06 0.66
C LEU A 101 -19.17 7.51 1.02
N THR A 102 -19.45 8.39 0.05
CA THR A 102 -19.82 9.78 0.33
C THR A 102 -21.18 9.85 1.05
N ARG A 103 -22.12 8.97 0.67
CA ARG A 103 -23.41 8.83 1.38
C ARG A 103 -23.23 8.30 2.79
N ALA A 104 -22.33 7.33 3.01
CA ALA A 104 -22.03 6.80 4.34
C ALA A 104 -21.37 7.84 5.26
N ILE A 105 -20.47 8.67 4.73
CA ILE A 105 -19.81 9.75 5.49
C ILE A 105 -20.81 10.86 5.86
N ILE A 106 -21.72 11.23 4.95
CA ILE A 106 -22.80 12.19 5.24
C ILE A 106 -23.75 11.63 6.31
N ALA A 107 -24.09 10.33 6.25
CA ALA A 107 -24.94 9.71 7.25
C ALA A 107 -24.32 9.69 8.66
N ILE A 108 -23.00 9.48 8.76
CA ILE A 108 -22.27 9.53 10.04
C ILE A 108 -22.15 10.98 10.54
N ALA A 109 -21.86 11.92 9.65
CA ALA A 109 -21.72 13.34 10.02
C ALA A 109 -23.07 13.97 10.45
N GLY A 110 -24.19 13.57 9.82
CA GLY A 110 -25.53 14.04 10.17
C GLY A 110 -26.10 13.42 11.45
N ALA A 111 -25.52 12.33 11.96
CA ALA A 111 -25.92 11.73 13.24
C ALA A 111 -25.25 12.38 14.47
N ILE A 112 -24.31 13.30 14.25
CA ILE A 112 -23.52 13.98 15.29
C ILE A 112 -24.04 15.42 15.53
N VAL A 113 -24.97 15.91 14.70
CA VAL A 113 -25.69 17.19 14.85
C VAL A 113 -27.12 16.93 15.26
#